data_AF-A0A382SA26-F1
#
_entry.id   AF-A0A382SA26-F1
#
_cell.length_a   1.000
_cell.length_b   1.000
_cell.length_c   1.000
_cell.angle_alpha   90.00
_cell.angle_beta   90.00
_cell.angle_gamma   90.00
#
_symmetry.space_group_name_H-M   'P 1'
#
loop_
_entity.id
_entity.type
_entity.pdbx_description
1 polymer ?
#
loop_
_entity_poly.entity_id
_entity_poly.type
_entity_poly.pdbx_seq_one_letter_code
_entity_poly.pdbx_strand_id
1 'polypeptide(L)'
;MSDESTNSSAGVVYDKKNPFPSCLKRRVLLNKEGSNKETLHLELCLAGSGLEYRPGDSLAIIPANSPQAVGQVLEAGGFDAGEMVELKGGETKPLGEVFATDLNITGVTKNILKKYNAFAQSEKLESLLDPDNKAALDDYLRGHEVIDMIADFPVPGLAASGFCGTLRKLLPRLYSIASSPKAHPG
;
A
#
# COMPACT_ATOMS: atom_id res chain seq x y z
N MET A 1 19.04 -40.58 -37.38
CA MET A 1 19.29 -39.13 -37.39
C MET A 1 18.35 -38.56 -36.35
N SER A 2 18.89 -38.35 -35.16
CA SER A 2 18.15 -37.99 -33.97
C SER A 2 17.81 -36.51 -33.99
N ASP A 3 16.59 -36.20 -33.54
CA ASP A 3 16.04 -34.88 -33.28
C ASP A 3 16.95 -34.01 -32.42
N GLU A 4 16.98 -32.71 -32.72
CA GLU A 4 17.13 -31.70 -31.67
C GLU A 4 16.35 -30.43 -32.06
N SER A 5 15.06 -30.43 -31.72
CA SER A 5 14.26 -29.21 -31.69
C SER A 5 14.60 -28.44 -30.42
N THR A 6 15.47 -27.45 -30.51
CA THR A 6 15.76 -26.50 -29.43
C THR A 6 14.50 -25.68 -29.13
N ASN A 7 13.77 -26.07 -28.09
CA ASN A 7 12.64 -25.32 -27.57
C ASN A 7 13.17 -24.16 -26.73
N SER A 8 13.21 -22.96 -27.32
CA SER A 8 13.57 -21.72 -26.63
C SER A 8 12.46 -21.35 -25.64
N SER A 9 12.72 -21.53 -24.34
CA SER A 9 11.84 -21.03 -23.29
C SER A 9 11.85 -19.50 -23.33
N ALA A 10 10.74 -18.89 -23.72
CA ALA A 10 10.55 -17.45 -23.63
C ALA A 10 10.82 -16.98 -22.19
N GLY A 11 11.87 -16.17 -21.99
CA GLY A 11 12.25 -15.66 -20.68
C GLY A 11 11.12 -14.83 -20.06
N VAL A 12 10.89 -15.00 -18.75
CA VAL A 12 9.90 -14.21 -18.00
C VAL A 12 10.33 -12.74 -18.04
N VAL A 13 9.45 -11.88 -18.56
CA VAL A 13 9.67 -10.43 -18.55
C VAL A 13 9.00 -9.83 -17.31
N TYR A 14 9.77 -9.09 -16.53
CA TYR A 14 9.27 -8.38 -15.35
C TYR A 14 8.96 -6.92 -15.69
N ASP A 15 7.79 -6.47 -15.25
CA ASP A 15 7.30 -5.11 -15.48
C ASP A 15 6.34 -4.68 -14.36
N LYS A 16 5.62 -3.57 -14.55
CA LYS A 16 4.66 -3.05 -13.58
C LYS A 16 3.51 -4.02 -13.26
N LYS A 17 3.11 -4.87 -14.21
CA LYS A 17 2.03 -5.85 -14.05
C LYS A 17 2.55 -7.21 -13.55
N ASN A 18 3.81 -7.52 -13.84
CA ASN A 18 4.51 -8.72 -13.37
C ASN A 18 5.81 -8.32 -12.64
N PRO A 19 5.74 -7.89 -11.37
CA PRO A 19 6.91 -7.42 -10.62
C PRO A 19 7.88 -8.57 -10.30
N PHE A 20 9.18 -8.29 -10.29
CA PHE A 20 10.19 -9.28 -9.87
C PHE A 20 10.16 -9.48 -8.34
N PRO A 21 10.02 -10.71 -7.83
CA PRO A 21 10.05 -11.00 -6.39
C PRO A 21 11.49 -10.99 -5.86
N SER A 22 12.10 -9.80 -5.83
CA SER A 22 13.48 -9.62 -5.37
C SER A 22 13.64 -9.97 -3.89
N CYS A 23 14.71 -10.69 -3.56
CA CYS A 23 15.11 -10.98 -2.19
C CYS A 23 15.87 -9.79 -1.57
N LEU A 24 15.55 -9.43 -0.33
CA LEU A 24 16.32 -8.47 0.45
C LEU A 24 17.63 -9.12 0.94
N LYS A 25 18.76 -8.66 0.41
CA LYS A 25 20.11 -9.14 0.75
C LYS A 25 20.67 -8.47 1.99
N ARG A 26 20.35 -7.19 2.18
CA ARG A 26 20.87 -6.40 3.30
C ARG A 26 19.87 -5.37 3.76
N ARG A 27 19.80 -5.15 5.07
CA ARG A 27 19.08 -4.07 5.73
C ARG A 27 19.99 -3.45 6.78
N VAL A 28 20.31 -2.17 6.64
CA VAL A 28 21.18 -1.45 7.58
C VAL A 28 20.50 -0.15 8.01
N LEU A 29 20.44 0.08 9.32
CA LEU A 29 20.08 1.39 9.86
C LEU A 29 21.24 2.36 9.66
N LEU A 30 21.01 3.44 8.91
CA LEU A 30 22.04 4.45 8.62
C LEU A 30 22.16 5.51 9.72
N ASN A 31 21.10 5.72 10.49
CA ASN A 31 21.14 6.69 11.58
C ASN A 31 21.79 6.11 12.82
N LYS A 32 22.31 7.00 13.67
CA LYS A 32 22.86 6.66 14.99
C LYS A 32 21.77 6.73 16.05
N GLU A 33 22.07 6.15 17.21
CA GLU A 33 21.26 6.27 18.41
C GLU A 33 20.97 7.75 18.75
N GLY A 34 19.75 8.04 19.19
CA GLY A 34 19.26 9.41 19.44
C GLY A 34 18.73 10.16 18.21
N SER A 35 18.69 9.53 17.03
CA SER A 35 18.06 10.12 15.84
C SER A 35 16.53 10.10 15.93
N ASN A 36 15.87 11.23 15.60
CA ASN A 36 14.41 11.32 15.44
C ASN A 36 13.90 10.74 14.10
N LYS A 37 14.78 10.12 13.30
CA LYS A 37 14.47 9.54 11.99
C LYS A 37 15.07 8.15 11.86
N GLU A 38 14.34 7.27 11.18
CA GLU A 38 14.83 5.98 10.71
C GLU A 38 15.05 6.03 9.18
N THR A 39 16.29 5.84 8.76
CA THR A 39 16.77 5.83 7.38
C THR A 39 17.46 4.50 7.15
N LEU A 40 16.93 3.71 6.23
CA LEU A 40 17.40 2.36 5.96
C LEU A 40 18.16 2.31 4.63
N HIS A 41 19.30 1.64 4.63
CA HIS A 41 19.96 1.16 3.43
C HIS A 41 19.49 -0.27 3.14
N LEU A 42 18.91 -0.49 1.96
CA LEU A 42 18.38 -1.77 1.53
C LEU A 42 19.11 -2.22 0.26
N GLU A 43 19.57 -3.47 0.24
CA GLU A 43 20.16 -4.09 -0.95
C GLU A 43 19.24 -5.22 -1.42
N LEU A 44 18.83 -5.17 -2.68
CA LEU A 44 17.87 -6.08 -3.31
C LEU A 44 18.58 -6.91 -4.38
N CYS A 45 18.35 -8.22 -4.39
CA CYS A 45 18.96 -9.15 -5.36
C CYS A 45 18.29 -9.02 -6.72
N LEU A 46 19.05 -8.88 -7.81
CA LEU A 46 18.50 -8.89 -9.19
C LEU A 46 18.92 -10.14 -9.97
N ALA A 47 19.67 -11.06 -9.36
CA ALA A 47 20.09 -12.30 -10.00
C ALA A 47 18.89 -13.08 -10.57
N GLY A 48 18.99 -13.48 -11.84
CA GLY A 48 17.93 -14.21 -12.54
C GLY A 48 16.75 -13.37 -13.02
N SER A 49 16.71 -12.06 -12.72
CA SER A 49 15.61 -11.18 -13.14
C SER A 49 15.70 -10.73 -14.61
N GLY A 50 16.92 -10.64 -15.16
CA GLY A 50 17.14 -9.98 -16.46
C GLY A 50 16.84 -8.47 -16.45
N LEU A 51 16.63 -7.86 -15.28
CA LEU A 51 16.39 -6.43 -15.15
C LEU A 51 17.70 -5.64 -15.32
N GLU A 52 17.62 -4.56 -16.08
CA GLU A 52 18.70 -3.58 -16.24
C GLU A 52 18.24 -2.24 -15.69
N TYR A 53 19.17 -1.48 -15.10
CA TYR A 53 18.91 -0.12 -14.61
C TYR A 53 20.12 0.79 -14.85
N ARG A 54 19.93 2.09 -14.77
CA ARG A 54 20.98 3.12 -14.84
C ARG A 54 20.98 3.97 -13.57
N PRO A 55 22.14 4.53 -13.18
CA PRO A 55 22.17 5.55 -12.13
C PRO A 55 21.21 6.70 -12.47
N GLY A 56 20.34 7.05 -11.53
CA GLY A 56 19.27 8.04 -11.71
C GLY A 56 17.88 7.43 -11.92
N ASP A 57 17.79 6.13 -12.23
CA ASP A 57 16.50 5.43 -12.33
C ASP A 57 15.84 5.28 -10.95
N SER A 58 14.53 4.97 -10.96
CA SER A 58 13.74 4.70 -9.77
C SER A 58 13.30 3.25 -9.69
N LEU A 59 13.36 2.69 -8.48
CA LEU A 59 12.80 1.40 -8.12
C LEU A 59 11.37 1.58 -7.62
N ALA A 60 10.44 0.83 -8.18
CA ALA A 60 9.09 0.71 -7.66
C ALA A 60 8.99 -0.48 -6.69
N ILE A 61 8.61 -0.21 -5.44
CA ILE A 61 8.30 -1.24 -4.44
C ILE A 61 6.78 -1.33 -4.29
N ILE A 62 6.24 -2.54 -4.42
CA ILE A 62 4.83 -2.83 -4.12
C ILE A 62 4.76 -3.21 -2.64
N PRO A 63 4.19 -2.36 -1.77
CA PRO A 63 4.12 -2.67 -0.34
C PRO A 63 2.91 -3.55 -0.02
N ALA A 64 2.94 -4.14 1.16
CA ALA A 64 1.78 -4.68 1.85
C ALA A 64 1.58 -3.89 3.15
N ASN A 65 0.32 -3.77 3.58
CA ASN A 65 0.02 -3.28 4.92
C ASN A 65 0.43 -4.32 5.96
N SER A 66 0.75 -3.89 7.18
CA SER A 66 1.13 -4.83 8.24
C SER A 66 -0.09 -5.66 8.67
N PRO A 67 0.09 -6.94 9.05
CA PRO A 67 -1.00 -7.77 9.58
C PRO A 67 -1.69 -7.13 10.79
N GLN A 68 -0.92 -6.40 11.61
CA GLN A 68 -1.44 -5.64 12.74
C GLN A 68 -2.42 -4.55 12.29
N ALA A 69 -2.04 -3.71 11.33
CA ALA A 69 -2.89 -2.63 10.83
C ALA A 69 -4.17 -3.20 10.18
N VAL A 70 -4.05 -4.30 9.44
CA VAL A 70 -5.20 -5.00 8.85
C VAL A 70 -6.16 -5.47 9.95
N GLY A 71 -5.64 -6.17 10.97
CA GLY A 71 -6.45 -6.65 12.09
C GLY A 71 -7.16 -5.52 12.83
N GLN A 72 -6.45 -4.42 13.09
CA GLN A 72 -7.00 -3.26 13.78
C GLN A 72 -8.13 -2.58 13.00
N VAL A 73 -8.00 -2.45 11.68
CA VAL A 73 -9.04 -1.85 10.83
C VAL A 73 -10.27 -2.76 10.71
N LEU A 74 -10.05 -4.08 10.61
CA LEU A 74 -11.13 -5.07 10.62
C LEU A 74 -11.92 -5.00 11.94
N GLU A 75 -11.22 -4.99 13.06
CA GLU A 75 -11.83 -4.92 14.40
C GLU A 75 -12.58 -3.59 14.61
N ALA A 76 -11.95 -2.46 14.31
CA ALA A 76 -12.57 -1.14 14.48
C ALA A 76 -13.84 -0.99 13.64
N GLY A 77 -13.86 -1.54 12.43
CA GLY A 77 -15.02 -1.51 11.54
C GLY A 77 -16.05 -2.62 11.76
N GLY A 78 -15.76 -3.59 12.64
CA GLY A 78 -16.62 -4.76 12.85
C GLY A 78 -16.75 -5.65 11.61
N PHE A 79 -15.69 -5.74 10.79
CA PHE A 79 -15.69 -6.51 9.55
C PHE A 79 -15.18 -7.94 9.74
N ASP A 80 -15.70 -8.87 8.94
CA ASP A 80 -15.14 -10.22 8.82
C ASP A 80 -14.02 -10.27 7.77
N ALA A 81 -12.83 -10.75 8.17
CA ALA A 81 -11.69 -10.91 7.28
C ALA A 81 -11.98 -11.85 6.09
N GLY A 82 -12.88 -12.82 6.29
CA GLY A 82 -13.30 -13.78 5.27
C GLY A 82 -14.41 -13.29 4.35
N GLU A 83 -14.99 -12.11 4.60
CA GLU A 83 -16.05 -11.56 3.75
C GLU A 83 -15.51 -11.32 2.34
N MET A 84 -16.20 -11.86 1.33
CA MET A 84 -15.81 -11.72 -0.06
C MET A 84 -16.27 -10.36 -0.60
N VAL A 85 -15.33 -9.55 -1.08
CA VAL A 85 -15.61 -8.23 -1.66
C VAL A 85 -15.12 -8.14 -3.10
N GLU A 86 -15.94 -7.56 -3.97
CA GLU A 86 -15.59 -7.29 -5.36
C GLU A 86 -14.89 -5.93 -5.49
N LEU A 87 -13.69 -5.94 -6.05
CA LEU A 87 -12.92 -4.74 -6.35
C LEU A 87 -13.41 -4.11 -7.66
N LYS A 88 -13.08 -2.82 -7.88
CA LYS A 88 -13.44 -2.09 -9.11
C LYS A 88 -12.95 -2.72 -10.43
N GLY A 89 -12.06 -3.72 -10.37
CA GLY A 89 -11.59 -4.49 -11.51
C GLY A 89 -12.37 -5.77 -11.80
N GLY A 90 -13.44 -6.07 -11.05
CA GLY A 90 -14.23 -7.30 -11.16
C GLY A 90 -13.62 -8.51 -10.43
N GLU A 91 -12.50 -8.31 -9.74
CA GLU A 91 -11.87 -9.37 -8.94
C GLU A 91 -12.51 -9.44 -7.55
N THR A 92 -12.88 -10.64 -7.11
CA THR A 92 -13.44 -10.89 -5.78
C THR A 92 -12.42 -11.59 -4.89
N LYS A 93 -12.17 -11.03 -3.71
CA LYS A 93 -11.18 -11.54 -2.73
C LYS A 93 -11.72 -11.45 -1.29
N PRO A 94 -11.16 -12.23 -0.35
CA PRO A 94 -11.39 -12.03 1.07
C PRO A 94 -10.96 -10.62 1.50
N LEU A 95 -11.76 -9.97 2.35
CA LEU A 95 -11.52 -8.60 2.81
C LEU A 95 -10.14 -8.42 3.46
N GLY A 96 -9.69 -9.42 4.23
CA GLY A 96 -8.37 -9.41 4.84
C GLY A 96 -7.23 -9.27 3.81
N GLU A 97 -7.34 -9.96 2.67
CA GLU A 97 -6.35 -9.87 1.59
C GLU A 97 -6.42 -8.52 0.87
N VAL A 98 -7.64 -8.01 0.67
CA VAL A 98 -7.88 -6.68 0.08
C VAL A 98 -7.25 -5.59 0.94
N PHE A 99 -7.42 -5.64 2.25
CA PHE A 99 -6.78 -4.71 3.18
C PHE A 99 -5.27 -4.93 3.28
N ALA A 100 -4.78 -6.16 3.11
CA ALA A 100 -3.34 -6.42 3.14
C ALA A 100 -2.61 -5.84 1.93
N THR A 101 -3.19 -5.91 0.74
CA THR A 101 -2.42 -5.69 -0.52
C THR A 101 -3.06 -4.73 -1.52
N ASP A 102 -4.37 -4.56 -1.53
CA ASP A 102 -5.07 -3.82 -2.59
C ASP A 102 -5.44 -2.39 -2.19
N LEU A 103 -5.77 -2.14 -0.92
CA LEU A 103 -6.22 -0.84 -0.42
C LEU A 103 -5.23 -0.18 0.53
N ASN A 104 -5.16 1.14 0.47
CA ASN A 104 -4.43 1.95 1.44
C ASN A 104 -5.32 2.16 2.68
N ILE A 105 -5.00 1.43 3.74
CA ILE A 105 -5.73 1.46 5.03
C ILE A 105 -5.02 2.31 6.11
N THR A 106 -3.94 3.02 5.76
CA THR A 106 -3.22 3.91 6.69
C THR A 106 -3.45 5.37 6.31
N GLY A 107 -3.49 5.69 5.03
CA GLY A 107 -3.66 7.07 4.57
C GLY A 107 -5.11 7.55 4.57
N VAL A 108 -5.43 8.54 5.40
CA VAL A 108 -6.70 9.28 5.35
C VAL A 108 -6.58 10.53 4.48
N THR A 109 -7.66 10.94 3.81
CA THR A 109 -7.69 12.19 3.02
C THR A 109 -9.06 12.84 3.09
N LYS A 110 -9.15 14.15 2.78
CA LYS A 110 -10.43 14.86 2.66
C LYS A 110 -11.46 14.12 1.79
N ASN A 111 -11.03 13.51 0.68
CA ASN A 111 -11.94 12.78 -0.20
C ASN A 111 -12.44 11.47 0.42
N ILE A 112 -11.61 10.78 1.19
CA ILE A 112 -12.02 9.57 1.93
C ILE A 112 -13.04 9.98 3.00
N LEU A 113 -12.74 11.00 3.79
CA LEU A 113 -13.66 11.53 4.82
C LEU A 113 -15.01 11.93 4.23
N LYS A 114 -15.03 12.64 3.09
CA LYS A 114 -16.28 13.01 2.40
C LYS A 114 -17.11 11.79 1.98
N LYS A 115 -16.48 10.77 1.40
CA LYS A 115 -17.17 9.54 1.00
C LYS A 115 -17.66 8.74 2.19
N TYR A 116 -16.84 8.65 3.24
CA TYR A 116 -17.18 7.97 4.47
C TYR A 116 -18.36 8.65 5.19
N ASN A 117 -18.42 9.99 5.15
CA ASN A 117 -19.51 10.74 5.75
C ASN A 117 -20.88 10.47 5.11
N ALA A 118 -20.94 9.96 3.87
CA ALA A 118 -22.19 9.49 3.29
C ALA A 118 -22.81 8.30 4.06
N PHE A 119 -21.99 7.58 4.82
CA PHE A 119 -22.43 6.51 5.72
C PHE A 119 -22.50 6.98 7.18
N ALA A 120 -21.50 7.75 7.63
CA ALA A 120 -21.42 8.16 9.02
C ALA A 120 -22.44 9.23 9.41
N GLN A 121 -22.74 10.16 8.49
CA GLN A 121 -23.67 11.27 8.71
C GLN A 121 -23.46 11.96 10.07
N SER A 122 -22.20 12.13 10.45
CA SER A 122 -21.82 12.63 11.77
C SER A 122 -21.72 14.14 11.71
N GLU A 123 -22.45 14.85 12.59
CA GLU A 123 -22.37 16.31 12.70
C GLU A 123 -20.91 16.78 12.94
N LYS A 124 -20.15 16.02 13.72
CA LYS A 124 -18.72 16.31 13.98
C LYS A 124 -17.89 16.19 12.70
N LEU A 125 -18.15 15.16 11.87
CA LEU A 125 -17.45 14.97 10.60
C LEU A 125 -17.89 16.00 9.55
N GLU A 126 -19.18 16.36 9.51
CA GLU A 126 -19.70 17.44 8.67
C GLU A 126 -19.03 18.77 9.00
N SER A 127 -18.98 19.12 10.29
CA SER A 127 -18.29 20.32 10.76
C SER A 127 -16.80 20.29 10.41
N LEU A 128 -16.11 19.16 10.59
CA LEU A 128 -14.69 19.02 10.21
C LEU A 128 -14.47 19.21 8.70
N LEU A 129 -15.44 18.82 7.87
CA LEU A 129 -15.36 18.94 6.41
C LEU A 129 -15.73 20.32 5.87
N ASP A 130 -16.28 21.20 6.72
CA ASP A 130 -16.67 22.56 6.39
C ASP A 130 -15.47 23.37 5.84
N PRO A 131 -15.64 24.15 4.75
CA PRO A 131 -14.60 25.02 4.21
C PRO A 131 -13.98 25.99 5.24
N ASP A 132 -14.75 26.46 6.21
CA ASP A 132 -14.29 27.40 7.24
C ASP A 132 -13.39 26.72 8.28
N ASN A 133 -13.47 25.39 8.41
CA ASN A 133 -12.68 24.58 9.34
C ASN A 133 -11.41 23.97 8.72
N LYS A 134 -10.88 24.57 7.65
CA LYS A 134 -9.71 24.04 6.92
C LYS A 134 -8.50 23.74 7.82
N ALA A 135 -8.20 24.60 8.80
CA ALA A 135 -7.07 24.39 9.70
C ALA A 135 -7.25 23.14 10.57
N ALA A 136 -8.45 22.90 11.09
CA ALA A 136 -8.77 21.71 11.87
C ALA A 136 -8.72 20.44 11.00
N LEU A 137 -9.22 20.53 9.76
CA LEU A 137 -9.11 19.43 8.81
C LEU A 137 -7.65 19.08 8.48
N ASP A 138 -6.82 20.09 8.19
CA ASP A 138 -5.41 19.88 7.86
C ASP A 138 -4.62 19.29 9.05
N ASP A 139 -4.98 19.66 10.28
CA ASP A 139 -4.40 19.08 11.50
C ASP A 139 -4.84 17.63 11.70
N TYR A 140 -6.14 17.34 11.56
CA TYR A 140 -6.68 15.99 11.62
C TYR A 140 -5.99 15.06 10.61
N LEU A 141 -5.90 15.48 9.35
CA LEU A 141 -5.27 14.69 8.27
C LEU A 141 -3.77 14.43 8.47
N ARG A 142 -3.07 15.19 9.31
CA ARG A 142 -1.63 15.02 9.57
C ARG A 142 -1.34 13.95 10.61
N GLY A 143 -2.25 13.76 11.57
CA GLY A 143 -2.04 12.89 12.73
C GLY A 143 -2.87 11.62 12.76
N HIS A 144 -3.86 11.48 11.86
CA HIS A 144 -4.83 10.39 11.91
C HIS A 144 -4.72 9.48 10.70
N GLU A 145 -4.96 8.20 10.93
CA GLU A 145 -5.08 7.17 9.92
C GLU A 145 -6.55 6.74 9.75
N VAL A 146 -6.79 5.75 8.87
CA VAL A 146 -8.14 5.22 8.63
C VAL A 146 -8.72 4.56 9.88
N ILE A 147 -7.89 3.92 10.71
CA ILE A 147 -8.34 3.34 11.98
C ILE A 147 -8.94 4.42 12.89
N ASP A 148 -8.28 5.56 13.03
CA ASP A 148 -8.75 6.65 13.88
C ASP A 148 -10.03 7.28 13.31
N MET A 149 -10.13 7.37 11.98
CA MET A 149 -11.37 7.79 11.31
C MET A 149 -12.55 6.88 11.66
N ILE A 150 -12.38 5.57 11.69
CA ILE A 150 -13.45 4.65 12.07
C ILE A 150 -13.78 4.79 13.57
N ALA A 151 -12.76 4.93 14.41
CA ALA A 151 -12.94 5.07 15.86
C ALA A 151 -13.66 6.38 16.24
N ASP A 152 -13.31 7.49 15.58
CA ASP A 152 -13.87 8.81 15.86
C ASP A 152 -15.29 9.00 15.30
N PHE A 153 -15.62 8.26 14.23
CA PHE A 153 -16.89 8.38 13.51
C PHE A 153 -17.50 7.00 13.23
N PRO A 154 -17.84 6.21 14.27
CA PRO A 154 -18.24 4.82 14.09
C PRO A 154 -19.55 4.68 13.31
N VAL A 155 -19.61 3.69 12.42
CA VAL A 155 -20.80 3.36 11.62
C VAL A 155 -21.15 1.88 11.83
N PRO A 156 -22.02 1.57 12.79
CA PRO A 156 -22.41 0.19 13.07
C PRO A 156 -23.06 -0.49 11.87
N GLY A 157 -22.59 -1.69 11.53
CA GLY A 157 -23.14 -2.47 10.41
C GLY A 157 -22.83 -1.92 9.02
N LEU A 158 -21.79 -1.09 8.88
CA LEU A 158 -21.30 -0.67 7.58
C LEU A 158 -20.92 -1.88 6.72
N ALA A 159 -21.44 -1.97 5.50
CA ALA A 159 -21.07 -3.03 4.57
C ALA A 159 -19.60 -2.89 4.13
N ALA A 160 -18.83 -3.99 4.13
CA ALA A 160 -17.41 -3.97 3.78
C ALA A 160 -17.17 -3.43 2.36
N SER A 161 -18.03 -3.80 1.40
CA SER A 161 -17.97 -3.29 0.02
C SER A 161 -18.14 -1.76 -0.05
N GLY A 162 -19.07 -1.21 0.74
CA GLY A 162 -19.30 0.23 0.86
C GLY A 162 -18.08 0.94 1.43
N PHE A 163 -17.49 0.40 2.50
CA PHE A 163 -16.28 0.93 3.12
C PHE A 163 -15.08 0.89 2.16
N CYS A 164 -14.83 -0.25 1.51
CA CYS A 164 -13.80 -0.42 0.48
C CYS A 164 -13.93 0.61 -0.65
N GLY A 165 -15.16 0.95 -1.04
CA GLY A 165 -15.44 1.97 -2.06
C GLY A 165 -14.97 3.39 -1.69
N THR A 166 -14.79 3.67 -0.40
CA THR A 166 -14.29 4.95 0.10
C THR A 166 -12.77 5.08 -0.03
N LEU A 167 -12.05 3.98 0.16
CA LEU A 167 -10.60 3.94 0.24
C LEU A 167 -9.93 4.09 -1.13
N ARG A 168 -8.61 4.33 -1.11
CA ARG A 168 -7.78 4.40 -2.31
C ARG A 168 -7.02 3.10 -2.49
N LYS A 169 -6.66 2.80 -3.75
CA LYS A 169 -5.75 1.70 -4.07
C LYS A 169 -4.39 1.91 -3.37
N LEU A 170 -3.80 0.82 -2.88
CA LEU A 170 -2.42 0.81 -2.41
C LEU A 170 -1.49 0.93 -3.63
N LEU A 171 -0.79 2.07 -3.73
CA LEU A 171 0.07 2.36 -4.88
C LEU A 171 1.52 1.90 -4.63
N PRO A 172 2.27 1.48 -5.67
CA PRO A 172 3.71 1.30 -5.54
C PRO A 172 4.40 2.59 -5.08
N ARG A 173 5.46 2.45 -4.28
CA ARG A 173 6.30 3.57 -3.84
C ARG A 173 7.56 3.60 -4.67
N LEU A 174 7.92 4.79 -5.17
CA LEU A 174 9.12 5.01 -5.97
C LEU A 174 10.26 5.49 -5.08
N TYR A 175 11.41 4.83 -5.20
CA TYR A 175 12.65 5.19 -4.54
C TYR A 175 13.75 5.37 -5.59
N SER A 176 14.54 6.44 -5.49
CA SER A 176 15.71 6.61 -6.34
C SER A 176 16.71 5.48 -6.07
N ILE A 177 17.22 4.84 -7.11
CA ILE A 177 18.21 3.77 -6.97
C ILE A 177 19.54 4.40 -6.52
N ALA A 178 20.05 3.94 -5.37
CA ALA A 178 21.25 4.47 -4.72
C ALA A 178 22.54 3.69 -5.09
N SER A 179 22.52 2.91 -6.18
CA SER A 179 23.64 2.08 -6.64
C SER A 179 23.94 2.31 -8.13
N SER A 180 25.10 1.82 -8.58
CA SER A 180 25.48 1.79 -9.99
C SER A 180 25.75 0.35 -10.42
N PRO A 181 25.24 -0.13 -11.57
CA PRO A 181 25.50 -1.49 -12.05
C PRO A 181 26.98 -1.77 -12.28
N LYS A 182 27.79 -0.72 -12.53
CA LYS A 182 29.25 -0.84 -12.67
C LYS A 182 29.95 -1.28 -11.39
N ALA A 183 29.40 -0.92 -10.23
CA ALA A 183 29.91 -1.33 -8.92
C ALA A 183 29.12 -2.51 -8.34
N HIS A 184 27.85 -2.65 -8.72
CA HIS A 184 26.92 -3.65 -8.20
C HIS A 184 26.12 -4.28 -9.36
N PRO A 185 26.67 -5.30 -10.05
CA PRO A 185 26.08 -5.83 -11.29
C PRO A 185 24.76 -6.60 -11.11
N GLY A 186 24.34 -6.91 -9.89
CA GLY A 186 23.06 -7.55 -9.57
C GLY A 186 23.15 -8.68 -8.55
#